data_AF-A0A067PYT7-F1
#
_entry.id   AF-A0A067PYT7-F1
#
_cell.length_a   1.000
_cell.length_b   1.000
_cell.length_c   1.000
_cell.angle_alpha   90.00
_cell.angle_beta   90.00
_cell.angle_gamma   90.00
#
_symmetry.space_group_name_H-M   'P 1'
#
loop_
_entity.id
_entity.type
_entity.pdbx_description
1 polymer ?
#
loop_
_entity_poly.entity_id
_entity_poly.type
_entity_poly.pdbx_seq_one_letter_code
_entity_poly.pdbx_strand_id
1 'polypeptide(L)'
;MKACPNLHLISIAYAFNAPRTSPAPHRLFSHLPNLSGLKRLCLSGPSTLHILNSSLIPYGSLPQLEDLYIDRIVIEWKAPYLSPPSLRTFHLSNSQSIHRTWMFPSNSPNLQNVILEDTSSFFRGGSHIEDLYQFTHTLTSLSALRACIVVTRIIFDPSKFEKLQHLTLDLRALTRDRLDSTLVPTLLFDQIPPALVTLTIMVPFYEELDIATSEYSEDLQKSICQTLTQALRSGSIPYLKIIYIEGSTAIWGSTEEEFTILLESKGIKATFVLQMMWRRGTTFLSCFPSEPHICDLGISVET
;
A
#
# COMPACT_ATOMS: atom_id res chain seq x y z
N MET A 1 -18.92 32.39 9.18
CA MET A 1 -19.28 31.02 9.62
C MET A 1 -18.86 30.86 11.07
N LYS A 2 -19.62 30.12 11.90
CA LYS A 2 -19.24 29.83 13.30
C LYS A 2 -18.18 28.71 13.32
N ALA A 3 -17.32 28.70 14.34
CA ALA A 3 -16.36 27.61 14.55
C ALA A 3 -17.10 26.28 14.79
N CYS A 4 -16.57 25.19 14.25
CA CYS A 4 -17.14 23.84 14.38
C CYS A 4 -16.24 22.96 15.28
N PRO A 5 -16.27 23.13 16.61
CA PRO A 5 -15.32 22.47 17.52
C PRO A 5 -15.45 20.94 17.54
N ASN A 6 -16.62 20.41 17.18
CA ASN A 6 -16.89 18.96 17.16
C ASN A 6 -16.63 18.32 15.78
N LEU A 7 -16.09 19.08 14.82
CA LEU A 7 -15.80 18.56 13.50
C LEU A 7 -14.47 17.79 13.51
N HIS A 8 -14.56 16.47 13.60
CA HIS A 8 -13.39 15.59 13.66
C HIS A 8 -13.02 14.97 12.30
N LEU A 9 -13.94 14.96 11.35
CA LEU A 9 -13.75 14.37 10.02
C LEU A 9 -14.26 15.33 8.95
N ILE A 10 -13.44 15.53 7.92
CA ILE A 10 -13.84 16.19 6.68
C ILE A 10 -13.49 15.26 5.53
N SER A 11 -14.44 15.07 4.61
CA SER A 11 -14.21 14.40 3.33
C SER A 11 -14.61 15.35 2.21
N ILE A 12 -13.67 15.62 1.31
CA ILE A 12 -13.89 16.48 0.14
C ILE A 12 -13.60 15.65 -1.10
N ALA A 13 -14.63 15.46 -1.93
CA ALA A 13 -14.52 14.80 -3.21
C ALA A 13 -14.86 15.78 -4.33
N TYR A 14 -13.94 15.93 -5.29
CA TYR A 14 -14.22 16.66 -6.53
C TYR A 14 -14.82 15.71 -7.56
N ALA A 15 -15.72 16.24 -8.39
CA ALA A 15 -16.24 15.48 -9.52
C ALA A 15 -15.10 15.06 -10.47
N PHE A 16 -15.24 13.91 -11.11
CA PHE A 16 -14.24 13.37 -12.03
C PHE A 16 -13.95 14.31 -13.22
N ASN A 17 -14.95 15.08 -13.65
CA ASN A 17 -14.85 16.07 -14.72
C ASN A 17 -14.64 17.49 -14.20
N ALA A 18 -14.29 17.66 -12.92
CA ALA A 18 -14.04 18.97 -12.35
C ALA A 18 -12.93 19.68 -13.14
N PRO A 19 -13.13 20.93 -13.57
CA PRO A 19 -12.13 21.65 -14.35
C PRO A 19 -10.86 21.84 -13.53
N ARG A 20 -9.70 21.93 -14.20
CA ARG A 20 -8.41 22.22 -13.55
C ARG A 20 -8.40 23.51 -12.71
N THR A 21 -9.36 24.41 -12.98
CA THR A 21 -9.58 25.66 -12.26
C THR A 21 -10.38 25.51 -10.96
N SER A 22 -10.80 24.28 -10.61
CA SER A 22 -11.53 24.01 -9.38
C SER A 22 -10.75 24.52 -8.16
N PRO A 23 -11.42 25.15 -7.18
CA PRO A 23 -10.74 25.74 -6.05
C PRO A 23 -9.96 24.66 -5.31
N ALA A 24 -8.66 24.84 -5.19
CA ALA A 24 -7.79 23.90 -4.51
C ALA A 24 -8.19 23.74 -3.02
N PRO A 25 -7.97 22.56 -2.42
CA PRO A 25 -8.46 22.24 -1.07
C PRO A 25 -8.12 23.27 0.01
N HIS A 26 -6.93 23.89 0.02
CA HIS A 26 -6.61 24.98 0.98
C HIS A 26 -7.60 26.14 0.95
N ARG A 27 -8.19 26.49 -0.20
CA ARG A 27 -9.15 27.60 -0.25
C ARG A 27 -10.36 27.26 0.60
N LEU A 28 -10.81 26.00 0.55
CA LEU A 28 -11.89 25.51 1.42
C LEU A 28 -11.49 25.63 2.89
N PHE A 29 -10.28 25.19 3.26
CA PHE A 29 -9.82 25.27 4.66
C PHE A 29 -9.54 26.69 5.15
N SER A 30 -9.05 27.59 4.28
CA SER A 30 -8.78 28.99 4.64
C SER A 30 -10.03 29.77 5.02
N HIS A 31 -11.19 29.32 4.56
CA HIS A 31 -12.48 29.92 4.86
C HIS A 31 -13.20 29.24 6.02
N LEU A 32 -12.72 28.10 6.52
CA LEU A 32 -13.30 27.38 7.64
C LEU A 32 -12.64 27.82 8.96
N PRO A 33 -13.31 28.61 9.82
CA PRO A 33 -12.70 29.07 11.05
C PRO A 33 -12.50 27.90 12.03
N ASN A 34 -11.25 27.78 12.50
CA ASN A 34 -10.85 27.00 13.67
C ASN A 34 -11.16 25.48 13.59
N LEU A 35 -10.51 24.78 12.64
CA LEU A 35 -10.53 23.32 12.50
C LEU A 35 -9.57 22.61 13.47
N SER A 36 -9.33 23.18 14.64
CA SER A 36 -8.34 22.69 15.61
C SER A 36 -8.64 21.29 16.15
N GLY A 37 -9.91 20.85 16.08
CA GLY A 37 -10.35 19.52 16.50
C GLY A 37 -10.36 18.46 15.39
N LEU A 38 -10.00 18.83 14.16
CA LEU A 38 -10.04 17.90 13.02
C LEU A 38 -8.98 16.81 13.18
N LYS A 39 -9.42 15.55 13.21
CA LYS A 39 -8.56 14.37 13.33
C LYS A 39 -8.35 13.64 12.01
N ARG A 40 -9.33 13.67 11.11
CA ARG A 40 -9.28 12.97 9.83
C ARG A 40 -9.63 13.89 8.67
N LEU A 41 -8.81 13.83 7.64
CA LEU A 41 -9.05 14.53 6.38
C LEU A 41 -8.95 13.56 5.21
N CYS A 42 -10.02 13.49 4.41
CA CYS A 42 -10.05 12.75 3.15
C CYS A 42 -10.19 13.71 1.98
N LEU A 43 -9.30 13.61 1.00
CA LEU A 43 -9.34 14.37 -0.24
C LEU A 43 -9.37 13.42 -1.42
N SER A 44 -10.34 13.55 -2.29
CA SER A 44 -10.41 12.82 -3.56
C SER A 44 -10.66 13.79 -4.71
N GLY A 45 -9.98 13.62 -5.83
CA GLY A 45 -10.20 14.47 -7.00
C GLY A 45 -9.95 13.76 -8.33
N PRO A 46 -10.01 14.46 -9.46
CA PRO A 46 -9.50 13.92 -10.71
C PRO A 46 -7.96 14.02 -10.75
N SER A 47 -7.31 13.13 -11.51
CA SER A 47 -5.85 13.13 -11.74
C SER A 47 -5.31 14.36 -12.46
N THR A 48 -6.18 15.31 -12.81
CA THR A 48 -5.83 16.64 -13.33
C THR A 48 -5.83 17.72 -12.25
N LEU A 49 -6.24 17.39 -11.02
CA LEU A 49 -6.18 18.29 -9.87
C LEU A 49 -4.77 18.23 -9.29
N HIS A 50 -4.05 19.34 -9.41
CA HIS A 50 -2.72 19.51 -8.86
C HIS A 50 -2.81 20.12 -7.46
N ILE A 51 -2.28 19.44 -6.45
CA ILE A 51 -2.06 20.04 -5.14
C ILE A 51 -0.63 20.56 -5.08
N LEU A 52 -0.49 21.83 -5.42
CA LEU A 52 0.78 22.56 -5.38
C LEU A 52 1.16 22.87 -3.92
N ASN A 53 2.36 22.45 -3.54
CA ASN A 53 3.40 23.02 -2.68
C ASN A 53 3.13 23.91 -1.44
N SER A 54 1.91 24.37 -1.17
CA SER A 54 1.58 25.25 -0.04
C SER A 54 0.11 25.16 0.38
N SER A 55 -0.62 24.18 -0.18
CA SER A 55 -2.02 24.40 -0.51
C SER A 55 -2.96 23.24 -0.13
N LEU A 56 -2.48 22.31 0.70
CA LEU A 56 -3.29 21.22 1.24
C LEU A 56 -3.71 21.55 2.68
N ILE A 57 -2.75 21.92 3.52
CA ILE A 57 -2.98 22.31 4.91
C ILE A 57 -2.11 23.54 5.20
N PRO A 58 -2.69 24.75 5.41
CA PRO A 58 -1.93 25.89 5.89
C PRO A 58 -1.17 25.50 7.16
N TYR A 59 0.13 25.80 7.24
CA TYR A 59 0.96 25.45 8.39
C TYR A 59 0.28 25.81 9.72
N GLY A 60 0.20 24.84 10.65
CA GLY A 60 -0.42 25.03 11.97
C GLY A 60 -1.95 25.05 12.01
N SER A 61 -2.65 24.91 10.87
CA SER A 61 -4.12 24.98 10.84
C SER A 61 -4.84 23.73 11.35
N LEU A 62 -4.17 22.57 11.33
CA LEU A 62 -4.75 21.28 11.73
C LEU A 62 -3.83 20.54 12.74
N PRO A 63 -3.65 21.08 13.96
CA PRO A 63 -2.71 20.53 14.94
C PRO A 63 -3.08 19.12 15.43
N GLN A 64 -4.35 18.73 15.36
CA GLN A 64 -4.86 17.44 15.81
C GLN A 64 -5.07 16.42 14.67
N LEU A 65 -4.63 16.72 13.45
CA LEU A 65 -4.82 15.81 12.32
C LEU A 65 -3.97 14.54 12.52
N GLU A 66 -4.65 13.42 12.68
CA GLU A 66 -4.09 12.08 12.91
C GLU A 66 -4.07 11.26 11.62
N ASP A 67 -5.10 11.41 10.76
CA ASP A 67 -5.27 10.63 9.54
C ASP A 67 -5.44 11.52 8.31
N LEU A 68 -4.66 11.27 7.27
CA LEU A 68 -4.76 11.94 5.98
C LEU A 68 -4.89 10.92 4.84
N TYR A 69 -5.99 11.02 4.10
CA TYR A 69 -6.30 10.20 2.94
C TYR A 69 -6.30 11.08 1.68
N ILE A 70 -5.54 10.70 0.67
CA ILE A 70 -5.47 11.39 -0.62
C ILE A 70 -5.72 10.37 -1.72
N ASP A 71 -6.71 10.65 -2.57
CA ASP A 71 -7.16 9.78 -3.64
C ASP A 71 -7.22 10.51 -4.99
N ARG A 72 -6.71 9.87 -6.05
CA ARG A 72 -6.77 10.36 -7.44
C ARG A 72 -6.26 11.79 -7.65
N ILE A 73 -5.17 12.16 -6.96
CA ILE A 73 -4.64 13.53 -6.99
C ILE A 73 -3.17 13.56 -7.45
N VAL A 74 -2.78 14.65 -8.12
CA VAL A 74 -1.37 14.94 -8.37
C VAL A 74 -0.77 15.69 -7.18
N ILE A 75 0.20 15.07 -6.52
CA ILE A 75 0.87 15.61 -5.33
C ILE A 75 2.16 16.31 -5.75
N GLU A 76 2.22 17.62 -5.51
CA GLU A 76 3.38 18.45 -5.78
C GLU A 76 3.94 19.09 -4.51
N TRP A 77 4.29 18.28 -3.52
CA TRP A 77 5.02 18.77 -2.35
C TRP A 77 6.50 18.95 -2.68
N LYS A 78 7.01 20.16 -2.48
CA LYS A 78 8.44 20.48 -2.49
C LYS A 78 8.84 20.75 -1.04
N ALA A 79 9.91 20.10 -0.61
CA ALA A 79 10.52 20.33 0.67
C ALA A 79 10.95 21.80 0.85
N PRO A 80 10.90 22.34 2.08
CA PRO A 80 10.39 21.68 3.28
C PRO A 80 8.86 21.81 3.39
N TYR A 81 8.14 20.68 3.44
CA TYR A 81 6.72 20.65 3.78
C TYR A 81 6.58 20.01 5.16
N LEU A 82 6.35 20.85 6.18
CA LEU A 82 6.15 20.40 7.55
C LEU A 82 4.84 19.62 7.67
N SER A 83 4.97 18.37 8.12
CA SER A 83 3.84 17.51 8.43
C SER A 83 2.99 18.06 9.57
N PRO A 84 1.67 17.81 9.58
CA PRO A 84 0.86 18.00 10.78
C PRO A 84 1.49 17.23 11.96
N PRO A 85 1.68 17.87 13.13
CA PRO A 85 2.47 17.30 14.21
C PRO A 85 1.87 15.99 14.77
N SER A 86 0.57 15.80 14.62
CA SER A 86 -0.15 14.62 15.13
C SER A 86 -0.36 13.53 14.07
N LEU A 87 0.15 13.69 12.84
CA LEU A 87 -0.12 12.75 11.75
C LEU A 87 0.46 11.37 12.05
N ARG A 88 -0.40 10.36 12.06
CA ARG A 88 -0.08 8.95 12.33
C ARG A 88 -0.37 8.04 11.14
N THR A 89 -1.42 8.34 10.38
CA THR A 89 -1.86 7.52 9.24
C THR A 89 -1.84 8.34 7.97
N PHE A 90 -1.22 7.79 6.93
CA PHE A 90 -1.20 8.41 5.61
C PHE A 90 -1.55 7.39 4.53
N HIS A 91 -2.60 7.66 3.78
CA HIS A 91 -3.07 6.81 2.71
C HIS A 91 -3.04 7.59 1.39
N LEU A 92 -2.31 7.04 0.42
CA LEU A 92 -2.30 7.47 -0.97
C LEU A 92 -2.95 6.41 -1.84
N SER A 93 -4.03 6.76 -2.54
CA SER A 93 -4.66 5.92 -3.55
C SER A 93 -4.69 6.62 -4.89
N ASN A 94 -4.41 5.91 -5.99
CA ASN A 94 -4.51 6.41 -7.37
C ASN A 94 -3.79 7.76 -7.60
N SER A 95 -2.75 8.04 -6.82
CA SER A 95 -2.13 9.36 -6.72
C SER A 95 -0.76 9.38 -7.38
N GLN A 96 -0.38 10.53 -7.93
CA GLN A 96 0.85 10.65 -8.69
C GLN A 96 1.70 11.87 -8.30
N SER A 97 3.02 11.75 -8.42
CA SER A 97 3.96 12.86 -8.21
C SER A 97 4.68 13.21 -9.50
N ILE A 98 4.88 14.51 -9.73
CA ILE A 98 5.51 15.02 -10.94
C ILE A 98 6.52 16.12 -10.60
N HIS A 99 7.53 16.33 -11.45
CA HIS A 99 8.41 17.50 -11.38
C HIS A 99 9.22 17.67 -10.08
N ARG A 100 9.97 16.63 -9.67
CA ARG A 100 10.86 16.65 -8.48
C ARG A 100 10.13 16.95 -7.16
N THR A 101 8.90 16.48 -7.05
CA THR A 101 8.10 16.58 -5.83
C THR A 101 8.11 15.25 -5.07
N TRP A 102 7.78 15.34 -3.80
CA TRP A 102 7.67 14.22 -2.88
C TRP A 102 6.20 13.88 -2.67
N MET A 103 5.92 12.59 -2.44
CA MET A 103 4.57 12.12 -2.09
C MET A 103 4.31 12.11 -0.59
N PHE A 104 5.35 12.29 0.23
CA PHE A 104 5.29 12.25 1.68
C PHE A 104 5.56 13.63 2.29
N PRO A 105 4.89 13.99 3.39
CA PRO A 105 5.23 15.20 4.10
C PRO A 105 6.57 14.98 4.82
N SER A 106 7.55 15.84 4.53
CA SER A 106 8.86 15.78 5.17
C SER A 106 8.75 15.95 6.69
N ASN A 107 9.58 15.23 7.45
CA ASN A 107 9.63 15.33 8.91
C ASN A 107 8.28 15.05 9.58
N SER A 108 7.73 13.84 9.36
CA SER A 108 6.55 13.33 10.07
C SER A 108 6.98 12.38 11.20
N PRO A 109 7.42 12.89 12.38
CA PRO A 109 8.04 12.06 13.41
C PRO A 109 7.09 11.04 14.04
N ASN A 110 5.78 11.24 13.88
CA ASN A 110 4.74 10.40 14.46
C ASN A 110 4.07 9.48 13.43
N LEU A 111 4.53 9.48 12.18
CA LEU A 111 3.93 8.67 11.12
C LEU A 111 4.22 7.19 11.37
N GLN A 112 3.14 6.42 11.53
CA GLN A 112 3.15 5.02 11.92
C GLN A 112 2.56 4.10 10.86
N ASN A 113 1.54 4.56 10.13
CA ASN A 113 0.80 3.74 9.18
C ASN A 113 0.84 4.39 7.80
N VAL A 114 1.31 3.65 6.80
CA VAL A 114 1.30 4.08 5.40
C VAL A 114 0.61 3.05 4.53
N ILE A 115 -0.30 3.52 3.69
CA ILE A 115 -0.97 2.73 2.66
C ILE A 115 -0.68 3.39 1.32
N LEU A 116 -0.12 2.61 0.39
CA LEU A 116 0.12 2.98 -1.00
C LEU A 116 -0.76 2.09 -1.87
N GLU A 117 -1.66 2.70 -2.62
CA GLU A 117 -2.51 2.02 -3.58
C GLU A 117 -2.44 2.71 -4.95
N ASP A 118 -2.09 2.00 -6.02
CA ASP A 118 -2.06 2.56 -7.39
C ASP A 118 -1.28 3.91 -7.47
N THR A 119 -0.11 3.98 -6.84
CA THR A 119 0.70 5.20 -6.77
C THR A 119 1.75 5.29 -7.87
N SER A 120 2.02 6.48 -8.37
CA SER A 120 2.96 6.65 -9.49
C SER A 120 3.84 7.90 -9.42
N SER A 121 5.14 7.73 -9.57
CA SER A 121 6.09 8.84 -9.74
C SER A 121 6.39 9.01 -11.23
N PHE A 122 6.30 10.23 -11.78
CA PHE A 122 6.62 10.56 -13.19
C PHE A 122 7.53 11.79 -13.34
N PHE A 123 8.08 11.98 -14.55
CA PHE A 123 8.77 13.21 -14.99
C PHE A 123 9.79 13.79 -13.99
N ARG A 124 10.71 12.95 -13.49
CA ARG A 124 11.73 13.30 -12.46
C ARG A 124 11.16 13.57 -11.05
N GLY A 125 9.94 13.13 -10.75
CA GLY A 125 9.41 13.10 -9.37
C GLY A 125 10.27 12.23 -8.45
N GLY A 126 10.22 12.51 -7.14
CA GLY A 126 10.83 11.65 -6.13
C GLY A 126 10.16 10.27 -6.12
N SER A 127 10.94 9.23 -5.86
CA SER A 127 10.39 7.88 -5.70
C SER A 127 9.69 7.79 -4.36
N HIS A 128 8.37 7.62 -4.37
CA HIS A 128 7.60 7.45 -3.15
C HIS A 128 8.04 6.21 -2.36
N ILE A 129 8.55 5.17 -3.03
CA ILE A 129 9.11 3.99 -2.37
C ILE A 129 10.43 4.32 -1.65
N GLU A 130 11.28 5.16 -2.25
CA GLU A 130 12.53 5.59 -1.61
C GLU A 130 12.25 6.53 -0.43
N ASP A 131 11.26 7.41 -0.59
CA ASP A 131 10.82 8.35 0.44
C ASP A 131 10.33 7.64 1.72
N LEU A 132 9.86 6.39 1.64
CA LEU A 132 9.48 5.60 2.82
C LEU A 132 10.64 5.42 3.80
N TYR A 133 11.89 5.36 3.32
CA TYR A 133 13.05 5.07 4.17
C TYR A 133 13.34 6.19 5.18
N GLN A 134 12.76 7.38 5.04
CA GLN A 134 12.85 8.40 6.09
C GLN A 134 12.07 8.01 7.36
N PHE A 135 11.21 6.99 7.29
CA PHE A 135 10.34 6.54 8.38
C PHE A 135 10.71 5.14 8.92
N THR A 136 11.94 4.66 8.67
CA THR A 136 12.44 3.36 9.14
C THR A 136 12.30 3.16 10.65
N HIS A 137 12.42 4.23 11.43
CA HIS A 137 12.34 4.21 12.89
C HIS A 137 10.94 4.52 13.46
N THR A 138 9.94 4.77 12.62
CA THR A 138 8.59 5.19 13.08
C THR A 138 7.46 4.33 12.52
N LEU A 139 7.57 3.81 11.29
CA LEU A 139 6.51 2.99 10.71
C LEU A 139 6.32 1.67 11.46
N THR A 140 5.05 1.42 11.82
CA THR A 140 4.56 0.17 12.41
C THR A 140 3.71 -0.62 11.44
N SER A 141 3.10 0.04 10.44
CA SER A 141 2.29 -0.61 9.40
C SER A 141 2.60 -0.05 8.02
N LEU A 142 2.81 -0.95 7.06
CA LEU A 142 3.01 -0.61 5.65
C LEU A 142 2.19 -1.55 4.76
N SER A 143 1.40 -0.96 3.87
CA SER A 143 0.68 -1.68 2.83
C SER A 143 1.05 -1.11 1.47
N ALA A 144 1.57 -1.95 0.58
CA ALA A 144 1.77 -1.65 -0.83
C ALA A 144 0.79 -2.51 -1.63
N LEU A 145 -0.23 -1.87 -2.18
CA LEU A 145 -1.38 -2.49 -2.81
C LEU A 145 -1.44 -2.04 -4.27
N ARG A 146 -1.59 -2.96 -5.22
CA ARG A 146 -1.72 -2.60 -6.64
C ARG A 146 -0.58 -1.67 -7.14
N ALA A 147 -0.61 -1.21 -8.39
CA ALA A 147 0.59 -0.73 -9.09
C ALA A 147 1.35 0.41 -8.36
N CYS A 148 2.62 0.19 -7.99
CA CYS A 148 3.50 1.23 -7.42
C CYS A 148 4.59 1.63 -8.43
N ILE A 149 4.27 2.56 -9.32
CA ILE A 149 5.11 2.94 -10.46
C ILE A 149 6.19 3.95 -10.05
N VAL A 150 7.44 3.70 -10.44
CA VAL A 150 8.59 4.56 -10.17
C VAL A 150 9.25 5.04 -11.47
N VAL A 151 10.03 6.12 -11.40
CA VAL A 151 10.77 6.68 -12.54
C VAL A 151 12.19 6.14 -12.70
N THR A 152 12.73 5.52 -11.65
CA THR A 152 14.10 5.01 -11.59
C THR A 152 14.09 3.62 -10.98
N ARG A 153 15.13 2.82 -11.22
CA ARG A 153 15.27 1.51 -10.57
C ARG A 153 15.46 1.72 -9.07
N ILE A 154 14.57 1.16 -8.27
CA ILE A 154 14.56 1.27 -6.81
C ILE A 154 14.50 -0.13 -6.23
N ILE A 155 15.27 -0.35 -5.16
CA ILE A 155 15.19 -1.56 -4.35
C ILE A 155 14.34 -1.23 -3.13
N PHE A 156 13.25 -1.98 -2.97
CA PHE A 156 12.40 -1.92 -1.80
C PHE A 156 12.78 -3.06 -0.85
N ASP A 157 13.27 -2.71 0.32
CA ASP A 157 13.76 -3.63 1.35
C ASP A 157 13.00 -3.35 2.66
N PRO A 158 11.96 -4.14 2.97
CA PRO A 158 11.17 -3.95 4.17
C PRO A 158 11.94 -4.30 5.45
N SER A 159 13.07 -5.00 5.39
CA SER A 159 13.85 -5.39 6.58
C SER A 159 14.44 -4.17 7.31
N LYS A 160 14.62 -3.06 6.60
CA LYS A 160 15.14 -1.79 7.13
C LYS A 160 14.20 -1.07 8.11
N PHE A 161 12.92 -1.46 8.17
CA PHE A 161 11.94 -0.81 9.05
C PHE A 161 11.94 -1.50 10.43
N GLU A 162 12.67 -0.92 11.37
CA GLU A 162 12.95 -1.50 12.69
C GLU A 162 11.70 -1.77 13.53
N LYS A 163 10.67 -0.94 13.37
CA LYS A 163 9.42 -1.02 14.15
C LYS A 163 8.26 -1.61 13.37
N LEU A 164 8.49 -2.09 12.14
CA LEU A 164 7.41 -2.57 11.27
C LEU A 164 6.81 -3.86 11.83
N GLN A 165 5.54 -3.77 12.24
CA GLN A 165 4.76 -4.87 12.82
C GLN A 165 3.81 -5.48 11.81
N HIS A 166 3.27 -4.68 10.88
CA HIS A 166 2.31 -5.14 9.90
C HIS A 166 2.79 -4.81 8.49
N LEU A 167 2.93 -5.84 7.66
CA LEU A 167 3.37 -5.70 6.28
C LEU A 167 2.37 -6.39 5.35
N THR A 168 1.79 -5.61 4.44
CA THR A 168 0.96 -6.12 3.34
C THR A 168 1.63 -5.80 2.01
N LEU A 169 1.90 -6.84 1.23
CA LEU A 169 2.49 -6.73 -0.09
C LEU A 169 1.57 -7.38 -1.11
N ASP A 170 0.96 -6.57 -1.96
CA ASP A 170 0.40 -7.03 -3.21
C ASP A 170 1.52 -7.10 -4.25
N LEU A 171 1.79 -8.30 -4.78
CA LEU A 171 2.88 -8.45 -5.77
C LEU A 171 2.58 -7.69 -7.07
N ARG A 172 1.33 -7.29 -7.35
CA ARG A 172 1.02 -6.34 -8.44
C ARG A 172 1.67 -4.98 -8.26
N ALA A 173 1.92 -4.57 -7.02
CA ALA A 173 2.66 -3.33 -6.75
C ALA A 173 4.10 -3.37 -7.24
N LEU A 174 4.64 -4.58 -7.43
CA LEU A 174 6.05 -4.85 -7.61
C LEU A 174 6.33 -5.53 -8.97
N THR A 175 5.30 -5.90 -9.73
CA THR A 175 5.41 -6.62 -10.99
C THR A 175 5.00 -5.70 -12.14
N ARG A 176 5.73 -5.76 -13.27
CA ARG A 176 5.41 -4.93 -14.43
C ARG A 176 4.28 -5.57 -15.24
N ASP A 177 3.40 -4.71 -15.74
CA ASP A 177 2.58 -5.09 -16.89
C ASP A 177 3.46 -5.17 -18.15
N ARG A 178 3.28 -6.21 -18.96
CA ARG A 178 4.08 -6.47 -20.18
C ARG A 178 3.91 -5.39 -21.24
N LEU A 179 2.82 -4.62 -21.18
CA LEU A 179 2.47 -3.62 -22.18
C LEU A 179 2.99 -2.22 -21.86
N ASP A 180 3.57 -2.01 -20.68
CA ASP A 180 3.93 -0.67 -20.22
C ASP A 180 5.43 -0.50 -19.98
N SER A 181 5.95 0.65 -20.42
CA SER A 181 7.36 1.03 -20.25
C SER A 181 7.69 1.48 -18.82
N THR A 182 6.74 1.29 -17.90
CA THR A 182 6.80 1.75 -16.52
C THR A 182 7.75 0.89 -15.69
N LEU A 183 8.50 1.53 -14.80
CA LEU A 183 9.35 0.84 -13.84
C LEU A 183 8.54 0.61 -12.56
N VAL A 184 8.76 -0.53 -11.93
CA VAL A 184 8.25 -0.90 -10.61
C VAL A 184 9.46 -1.16 -9.69
N PRO A 185 9.33 -0.98 -8.37
CA PRO A 185 10.39 -1.28 -7.44
C PRO A 185 10.70 -2.78 -7.45
N THR A 186 11.98 -3.11 -7.35
CA THR A 186 12.44 -4.48 -7.12
C THR A 186 12.39 -4.76 -5.63
N LEU A 187 11.60 -5.75 -5.20
CA LEU A 187 11.57 -6.18 -3.82
C LEU A 187 12.83 -6.99 -3.50
N LEU A 188 13.57 -6.57 -2.47
CA LEU A 188 14.59 -7.37 -1.79
C LEU A 188 13.94 -7.96 -0.54
N PHE A 189 13.67 -9.26 -0.56
CA PHE A 189 13.05 -9.98 0.55
C PHE A 189 13.95 -11.11 1.01
N ASP A 190 15.15 -10.78 1.50
CA ASP A 190 16.14 -11.70 2.03
C ASP A 190 16.03 -11.86 3.56
N GLN A 191 15.43 -10.88 4.24
CA GLN A 191 15.23 -10.86 5.68
C GLN A 191 13.83 -10.37 6.05
N ILE A 192 13.26 -10.96 7.10
CA ILE A 192 11.97 -10.53 7.65
C ILE A 192 12.20 -9.34 8.58
N PRO A 193 11.37 -8.28 8.51
CA PRO A 193 11.46 -7.16 9.44
C PRO A 193 11.50 -7.64 10.91
N PRO A 194 12.41 -7.11 11.73
CA PRO A 194 12.73 -7.69 13.04
C PRO A 194 11.58 -7.64 14.04
N ALA A 195 10.65 -6.70 13.88
CA ALA A 195 9.47 -6.53 14.74
C ALA A 195 8.18 -7.08 14.12
N LEU A 196 8.25 -7.84 13.02
CA LEU A 196 7.06 -8.22 12.25
C LEU A 196 6.13 -9.14 13.05
N VAL A 197 4.87 -8.74 13.13
CA VAL A 197 3.76 -9.46 13.80
C VAL A 197 2.80 -10.07 12.78
N THR A 198 2.56 -9.37 11.68
CA THR A 198 1.64 -9.80 10.62
C THR A 198 2.27 -9.64 9.26
N LEU A 199 2.25 -10.71 8.47
CA LEU A 199 2.65 -10.71 7.07
C LEU A 199 1.46 -11.08 6.19
N THR A 200 1.19 -10.27 5.17
CA THR A 200 0.17 -10.53 4.15
C THR A 200 0.83 -10.41 2.78
N ILE A 201 0.85 -11.50 2.02
CA ILE A 201 1.31 -11.52 0.63
C ILE A 201 0.10 -11.79 -0.26
N MET A 202 -0.18 -10.89 -1.19
CA MET A 202 -1.27 -11.00 -2.16
C MET A 202 -0.71 -11.21 -3.56
N VAL A 203 -1.31 -12.09 -4.35
CA VAL A 203 -0.85 -12.43 -5.70
C VAL A 203 -2.03 -12.27 -6.68
N PRO A 204 -1.82 -11.67 -7.87
CA PRO A 204 -2.89 -11.51 -8.85
C PRO A 204 -3.42 -12.87 -9.31
N PHE A 205 -4.74 -13.09 -9.22
CA PHE A 205 -5.36 -14.36 -9.61
C PHE A 205 -6.38 -14.26 -10.74
N TYR A 206 -7.12 -13.16 -10.86
CA TYR A 206 -8.35 -13.15 -11.68
C TYR A 206 -8.33 -12.18 -12.86
N GLU A 207 -7.75 -11.00 -12.72
CA GLU A 207 -7.85 -9.94 -13.74
C GLU A 207 -6.57 -9.79 -14.59
N GLU A 208 -5.44 -10.33 -14.11
CA GLU A 208 -4.10 -10.07 -14.67
C GLU A 208 -3.26 -11.36 -14.76
N LEU A 209 -3.83 -12.44 -15.34
CA LEU A 209 -3.14 -13.74 -15.48
C LEU A 209 -1.74 -13.62 -16.11
N ASP A 210 -1.55 -12.68 -17.03
CA ASP A 210 -0.26 -12.49 -17.72
C ASP A 210 0.83 -11.91 -16.79
N ILE A 211 0.44 -11.11 -15.79
CA ILE A 211 1.34 -10.60 -14.74
C ILE A 211 1.61 -11.68 -13.70
N ALA A 212 0.54 -12.38 -13.28
CA ALA A 212 0.58 -13.47 -12.33
C ALA A 212 1.49 -14.64 -12.75
N THR A 213 1.49 -14.95 -14.05
CA THR A 213 2.30 -16.03 -14.67
C THR A 213 3.60 -15.54 -15.29
N SER A 214 3.96 -14.27 -15.06
CA SER A 214 5.26 -13.77 -15.52
C SER A 214 6.39 -14.47 -14.78
N GLU A 215 7.51 -14.72 -15.48
CA GLU A 215 8.72 -15.31 -14.89
C GLU A 215 9.19 -14.51 -13.67
N TYR A 216 9.09 -13.18 -13.74
CA TYR A 216 9.42 -12.29 -12.63
C TYR A 216 8.51 -12.49 -11.41
N SER A 217 7.20 -12.67 -11.61
CA SER A 217 6.26 -12.93 -10.51
C SER A 217 6.48 -14.31 -9.87
N GLU A 218 6.75 -15.33 -10.70
CA GLU A 218 7.12 -16.66 -10.21
C GLU A 218 8.41 -16.62 -9.37
N ASP A 219 9.44 -15.92 -9.85
CA ASP A 219 10.72 -15.81 -9.15
C ASP A 219 10.61 -15.00 -7.85
N LEU A 220 9.77 -13.96 -7.84
CA LEU A 220 9.47 -13.21 -6.62
C LEU A 220 8.77 -14.08 -5.58
N GLN A 221 7.77 -14.86 -5.98
CA GLN A 221 7.11 -15.82 -5.09
C GLN A 221 8.08 -16.88 -4.56
N LYS A 222 8.95 -17.45 -5.42
CA LYS A 222 10.00 -18.39 -5.00
C LYS A 222 10.95 -17.77 -3.99
N SER A 223 11.39 -16.53 -4.23
CA SER A 223 12.28 -15.81 -3.31
C SER A 223 11.63 -15.60 -1.94
N ILE A 224 10.37 -15.15 -1.90
CA ILE A 224 9.63 -14.98 -0.65
C ILE A 224 9.47 -16.33 0.07
N CYS A 225 9.08 -17.38 -0.64
CA CYS A 225 8.93 -18.73 -0.08
C CYS A 225 10.26 -19.24 0.51
N GLN A 226 11.38 -19.07 -0.19
CA GLN A 226 12.70 -19.47 0.29
C GLN A 226 13.10 -18.73 1.57
N THR A 227 12.95 -17.40 1.59
CA THR A 227 13.26 -16.58 2.76
C THR A 227 12.41 -16.94 3.97
N LEU A 228 11.09 -17.13 3.78
CA LEU A 228 10.20 -17.59 4.84
C LEU A 228 10.61 -18.97 5.36
N THR A 229 10.94 -19.92 4.47
CA THR A 229 11.40 -21.26 4.85
C THR A 229 12.65 -21.17 5.72
N GLN A 230 13.62 -20.37 5.28
CA GLN A 230 14.87 -20.18 6.01
C GLN A 230 14.63 -19.56 7.38
N ALA A 231 13.80 -18.51 7.45
CA ALA A 231 13.51 -17.80 8.69
C ALA A 231 12.73 -18.66 9.69
N LEU A 232 11.81 -19.51 9.21
CA LEU A 232 11.08 -20.48 10.02
C LEU A 232 12.00 -21.52 10.63
N ARG A 233 12.93 -22.05 9.82
CA ARG A 233 13.89 -23.09 10.24
C ARG A 233 14.98 -22.55 11.18
N SER A 234 15.46 -21.32 10.94
CA SER A 234 16.45 -20.66 11.79
C SER A 234 15.87 -20.12 13.10
N GLY A 235 14.54 -19.93 13.17
CA GLY A 235 13.87 -19.30 14.29
C GLY A 235 14.00 -17.77 14.32
N SER A 236 14.37 -17.13 13.20
CA SER A 236 14.58 -15.68 13.10
C SER A 236 13.29 -14.87 12.94
N ILE A 237 12.18 -15.32 13.53
CA ILE A 237 10.86 -14.67 13.48
C ILE A 237 10.20 -14.62 14.87
N PRO A 238 10.83 -13.97 15.85
CA PRO A 238 10.41 -14.07 17.25
C PRO A 238 9.02 -13.50 17.55
N TYR A 239 8.50 -12.57 16.72
CA TYR A 239 7.25 -11.85 16.99
C TYR A 239 6.11 -12.16 16.02
N LEU A 240 6.36 -12.95 14.98
CA LEU A 240 5.38 -13.21 13.94
C LEU A 240 4.22 -14.04 14.52
N LYS A 241 2.98 -13.59 14.31
CA LYS A 241 1.76 -14.23 14.83
C LYS A 241 0.78 -14.63 13.75
N ILE A 242 0.78 -13.92 12.63
CA ILE A 242 -0.20 -14.12 11.56
C ILE A 242 0.51 -14.05 10.22
N ILE A 243 0.27 -15.05 9.37
CA ILE A 243 0.67 -15.07 7.97
C ILE A 243 -0.56 -15.34 7.10
N TYR A 244 -0.74 -14.52 6.08
CA TYR A 244 -1.68 -14.76 4.99
C TYR A 244 -0.91 -14.74 3.68
N ILE A 245 -1.04 -15.81 2.88
CA ILE A 245 -0.36 -15.95 1.59
C ILE A 245 -1.38 -16.35 0.54
N GLU A 246 -1.51 -15.51 -0.47
CA GLU A 246 -2.01 -15.87 -1.78
C GLU A 246 -0.82 -16.27 -2.66
N GLY A 247 -0.94 -17.37 -3.41
CA GLY A 247 0.07 -17.68 -4.42
C GLY A 247 -0.27 -18.84 -5.36
N SER A 248 0.69 -19.16 -6.22
CA SER A 248 0.59 -20.29 -7.13
C SER A 248 0.73 -21.63 -6.39
N THR A 249 -0.18 -22.57 -6.65
CA THR A 249 -0.06 -23.97 -6.16
C THR A 249 1.25 -24.61 -6.63
N ALA A 250 1.79 -24.23 -7.79
CA ALA A 250 3.04 -24.78 -8.31
C ALA A 250 4.28 -24.36 -7.50
N ILE A 251 4.20 -23.25 -6.74
CA ILE A 251 5.30 -22.72 -5.94
C ILE A 251 5.11 -23.08 -4.46
N TRP A 252 3.91 -22.84 -3.94
CA TRP A 252 3.61 -23.00 -2.52
C TRP A 252 3.04 -24.37 -2.16
N GLY A 253 2.47 -25.11 -3.11
CA GLY A 253 1.71 -26.32 -2.81
C GLY A 253 2.56 -27.46 -2.23
N SER A 254 3.84 -27.56 -2.58
CA SER A 254 4.73 -28.56 -1.99
C SER A 254 5.23 -28.19 -0.59
N THR A 255 5.16 -26.91 -0.21
CA THR A 255 5.64 -26.40 1.09
C THR A 255 4.52 -26.09 2.06
N GLU A 256 3.26 -26.03 1.61
CA GLU A 256 2.09 -25.64 2.40
C GLU A 256 1.92 -26.48 3.68
N GLU A 257 1.96 -27.81 3.56
CA GLU A 257 1.78 -28.70 4.72
C GLU A 257 2.94 -28.56 5.72
N GLU A 258 4.18 -28.58 5.24
CA GLU A 258 5.38 -28.37 6.08
C GLU A 258 5.32 -27.01 6.78
N PHE A 259 4.95 -25.95 6.05
CA PHE A 259 4.81 -24.60 6.59
C PHE A 259 3.73 -24.54 7.66
N THR A 260 2.57 -25.12 7.40
CA THR A 260 1.45 -25.11 8.34
C THR A 260 1.86 -25.78 9.64
N ILE A 261 2.48 -26.97 9.59
CA ILE A 261 2.98 -27.68 10.78
C ILE A 261 4.02 -26.84 11.53
N LEU A 262 4.99 -26.25 10.81
CA LEU A 262 6.04 -25.42 11.42
C LEU A 262 5.48 -24.15 12.09
N LEU A 263 4.54 -23.48 11.43
CA LEU A 263 3.90 -22.27 11.92
C LEU A 263 3.01 -22.56 13.13
N GLU A 264 2.20 -23.62 13.09
CA GLU A 264 1.36 -24.07 14.21
C GLU A 264 2.20 -24.44 15.43
N SER A 265 3.32 -25.14 15.24
CA SER A 265 4.24 -25.49 16.35
C SER A 265 4.80 -24.26 17.07
N LYS A 266 4.83 -23.11 16.38
CA LYS A 266 5.27 -21.81 16.91
C LYS A 266 4.10 -20.92 17.36
N GLY A 267 2.86 -21.41 17.29
CA GLY A 267 1.65 -20.64 17.63
C GLY A 267 1.30 -19.55 16.61
N ILE A 268 1.77 -19.66 15.38
CA ILE A 268 1.55 -18.69 14.30
C ILE A 268 0.34 -19.14 13.50
N LYS A 269 -0.66 -18.27 13.36
CA LYS A 269 -1.83 -18.52 12.52
C LYS A 269 -1.46 -18.33 11.06
N ALA A 270 -1.59 -19.39 10.26
CA ALA A 270 -1.34 -19.37 8.83
C ALA A 270 -2.64 -19.49 8.02
N THR A 271 -2.71 -18.82 6.88
CA THR A 271 -3.79 -18.97 5.91
C THR A 271 -3.19 -18.91 4.51
N PHE A 272 -3.41 -19.97 3.74
CA PHE A 272 -2.96 -20.09 2.36
C PHE A 272 -4.17 -20.10 1.43
N VAL A 273 -4.12 -19.30 0.38
CA VAL A 273 -5.09 -19.28 -0.71
C VAL A 273 -4.32 -19.57 -1.99
N LEU A 274 -4.24 -20.84 -2.35
CA LEU A 274 -3.42 -21.29 -3.48
C LEU A 274 -4.27 -21.56 -4.71
N GLN A 275 -3.79 -21.15 -5.88
CA GLN A 275 -4.48 -21.36 -7.15
C GLN A 275 -3.56 -21.95 -8.22
N MET A 276 -4.11 -22.82 -9.06
CA MET A 276 -3.41 -23.30 -10.25
C MET A 276 -3.31 -22.19 -11.28
N MET A 277 -2.07 -21.82 -11.61
CA MET A 277 -1.77 -20.81 -12.61
C MET A 277 -1.47 -21.47 -13.96
N TRP A 278 -2.37 -21.31 -14.92
CA TRP A 278 -2.17 -21.79 -16.29
C TRP A 278 -1.49 -20.71 -17.13
N ARG A 279 -0.33 -21.00 -17.72
CA ARG A 279 0.27 -20.10 -18.73
C ARG A 279 -0.64 -20.09 -19.96
N ARG A 280 -1.07 -18.92 -20.42
CA ARG A 280 -1.70 -18.77 -21.74
C ARG A 280 -0.70 -19.22 -22.81
N GLY A 281 -0.86 -20.45 -23.32
CA GLY A 281 0.06 -21.03 -24.31
C GLY A 281 -0.10 -22.54 -24.52
N THR A 282 -0.68 -23.28 -23.59
CA THR A 282 -1.15 -24.66 -23.83
C THR A 282 -2.63 -24.65 -24.17
N THR A 283 -2.97 -25.39 -25.23
CA THR A 283 -4.29 -25.47 -25.86
C THR A 283 -5.43 -25.55 -24.85
N PHE A 284 -6.41 -24.64 -24.97
CA PHE A 284 -7.67 -24.69 -24.25
C PHE A 284 -8.36 -26.03 -24.53
N LEU A 285 -8.42 -26.91 -23.53
CA LEU A 285 -9.48 -27.89 -23.39
C LEU A 285 -10.27 -27.50 -22.15
N SER A 286 -11.36 -26.78 -22.40
CA SER A 286 -12.38 -26.49 -21.40
C SER A 286 -12.98 -27.82 -20.91
N CYS A 287 -12.62 -28.23 -19.70
CA CYS A 287 -13.44 -29.13 -18.90
C CYS A 287 -13.88 -28.35 -17.66
N PHE A 288 -14.87 -27.47 -17.83
CA PHE A 288 -15.65 -26.99 -16.70
C PHE A 288 -16.81 -27.99 -16.49
N PRO A 289 -16.98 -28.58 -15.31
CA PRO A 289 -18.31 -28.91 -14.83
C PRO A 289 -19.01 -27.60 -14.46
N SER A 290 -20.14 -27.37 -15.10
CA SER A 290 -21.11 -26.32 -14.79
C SER A 290 -21.65 -26.47 -13.37
N GLU A 291 -21.39 -25.49 -12.50
CA GLU A 291 -22.38 -24.73 -11.70
C GLU A 291 -21.72 -24.04 -10.48
N PRO A 292 -22.03 -22.75 -10.20
CA PRO A 292 -21.68 -22.09 -8.95
C PRO A 292 -22.87 -22.16 -7.97
N HIS A 293 -22.67 -22.80 -6.82
CA HIS A 293 -23.49 -22.49 -5.64
C HIS A 293 -22.95 -21.23 -4.97
N ILE A 294 -23.74 -20.17 -5.11
CA ILE A 294 -23.72 -18.98 -4.26
C ILE A 294 -24.02 -19.44 -2.83
N CYS A 295 -23.10 -19.20 -1.90
CA CYS A 295 -23.42 -19.18 -0.47
C CYS A 295 -23.12 -17.78 0.07
N ASP A 296 -24.20 -17.07 0.33
CA ASP A 296 -24.27 -15.86 1.14
C ASP A 296 -23.57 -16.07 2.49
N LEU A 297 -22.62 -15.20 2.82
CA LEU A 297 -22.23 -14.95 4.20
C LEU A 297 -22.74 -13.56 4.58
N GLY A 298 -23.97 -13.55 5.09
CA GLY A 298 -24.56 -12.41 5.77
C GLY A 298 -23.78 -12.11 7.05
N ILE A 299 -23.31 -10.88 7.17
CA ILE A 299 -22.82 -10.32 8.42
C ILE A 299 -24.04 -9.78 9.17
N SER A 300 -24.46 -10.50 10.22
CA SER A 300 -25.38 -9.98 11.22
C SER A 300 -24.60 -9.01 12.12
N VAL A 301 -25.07 -7.77 12.20
CA VAL A 301 -24.63 -6.80 13.20
C VAL A 301 -25.61 -6.91 14.36
N GLU A 302 -25.16 -7.49 15.48
CA GLU A 302 -25.88 -7.34 16.74
C GLU A 302 -25.51 -5.99 17.38
N THR A 303 -26.56 -5.33 17.84
CA THR A 303 -26.69 -3.97 18.38
C THR A 303 -25.90 -3.71 19.66
#